data_AF-U5MYS8-F1
#
_entry.id   AF-U5MYS8-F1
#
_cell.length_a   1.000
_cell.length_b   1.000
_cell.length_c   1.000
_cell.angle_alpha   90.00
_cell.angle_beta   90.00
_cell.angle_gamma   90.00
#
_symmetry.space_group_name_H-M   'P 1'
#
loop_
_entity.id
_entity.type
_entity.pdbx_description
1 polymer ?
#
loop_
_entity_poly.entity_id
_entity_poly.type
_entity_poly.pdbx_seq_one_letter_code
_entity_poly.pdbx_strand_id
1 'polypeptide(L)'
;MIKYNLYHYAISIKYALFRNMVTYCILKVECDKVSLHKKGVKMIEFKGVKYNCSMELTLDVIGGKWKPIIIWHLGKKTMRFNELKRTLSSITQKMLTQQLRSLEEGGLVNRKVYTEIPLKVEYSLTDRGRSLLPILSTLCDWAIDYAKLYENDKARENK
;
A
#
# COMPACT_ATOMS: atom_id res chain seq x y z
N MET A 1 -37.26 -47.22 10.90
CA MET A 1 -36.48 -46.67 12.02
C MET A 1 -35.03 -47.11 11.86
N ILE A 2 -34.06 -46.28 12.29
CA ILE A 2 -32.59 -46.41 12.09
C ILE A 2 -32.04 -45.79 10.77
N LYS A 3 -32.12 -44.46 10.61
CA LYS A 3 -31.24 -43.67 9.71
C LYS A 3 -30.94 -42.24 10.22
N TYR A 4 -31.14 -41.95 11.51
CA TYR A 4 -30.98 -40.61 12.10
C TYR A 4 -29.87 -40.50 13.16
N ASN A 5 -28.91 -41.43 13.19
CA ASN A 5 -27.88 -41.48 14.26
C ASN A 5 -26.41 -41.48 13.79
N LEU A 6 -26.16 -41.21 12.49
CA LEU A 6 -24.80 -41.01 11.96
C LEU A 6 -24.48 -39.54 11.62
N TYR A 7 -25.51 -38.69 11.48
CA TYR A 7 -25.32 -37.26 11.19
C TYR A 7 -24.94 -36.44 12.44
N HIS A 8 -25.33 -36.88 13.64
CA HIS A 8 -25.01 -36.15 14.87
C HIS A 8 -23.57 -36.39 15.37
N TYR A 9 -22.95 -37.52 15.00
CA TYR A 9 -21.55 -37.80 15.37
C TYR A 9 -20.55 -37.09 14.44
N ALA A 10 -20.90 -36.88 13.17
CA ALA A 10 -20.09 -36.11 12.22
C ALA A 10 -20.09 -34.60 12.52
N ILE A 11 -21.10 -34.09 13.21
CA ILE A 11 -21.17 -32.68 13.63
C ILE A 11 -20.24 -32.42 14.82
N SER A 12 -20.09 -33.36 15.76
CA SER A 12 -19.26 -33.14 16.96
C SER A 12 -17.74 -33.19 16.69
N ILE A 13 -17.27 -33.81 15.61
CA ILE A 13 -15.82 -33.89 15.28
C ILE A 13 -15.35 -32.69 14.42
N LYS A 14 -16.23 -32.01 13.70
CA LYS A 14 -15.86 -30.76 12.98
C LYS A 14 -15.60 -29.59 13.93
N TYR A 15 -16.32 -29.50 15.05
CA TYR A 15 -16.12 -28.42 16.04
C TYR A 15 -14.91 -28.65 16.97
N ALA A 16 -14.34 -29.87 17.02
CA ALA A 16 -13.14 -30.17 17.81
C ALA A 16 -11.82 -29.72 17.14
N LEU A 17 -11.83 -29.43 15.83
CA LEU A 17 -10.72 -28.76 15.13
C LEU A 17 -10.89 -27.23 15.07
N PHE A 18 -11.95 -26.70 15.67
CA PHE A 18 -12.29 -25.26 15.67
C PHE A 18 -11.97 -24.57 17.01
N ARG A 19 -11.01 -25.11 17.78
CA ARG A 19 -10.50 -24.46 19.00
C ARG A 19 -8.97 -24.45 19.10
N ASN A 20 -8.28 -24.36 17.96
CA ASN A 20 -6.85 -24.00 17.89
C ASN A 20 -6.46 -23.32 16.56
N MET A 21 -7.39 -22.58 15.95
CA MET A 21 -7.15 -21.82 14.71
C MET A 21 -7.32 -20.31 14.88
N VAL A 22 -7.49 -19.83 16.13
CA VAL A 22 -7.45 -18.38 16.42
C VAL A 22 -6.03 -17.94 16.83
N THR A 23 -5.14 -18.88 17.14
CA THR A 23 -3.71 -18.60 17.40
C THR A 23 -2.89 -18.48 16.11
N TYR A 24 -3.37 -19.01 14.97
CA TYR A 24 -2.59 -19.09 13.73
C TYR A 24 -2.78 -17.94 12.74
N CYS A 25 -3.62 -16.95 13.04
CA CYS A 25 -3.91 -15.84 12.12
C CYS A 25 -3.39 -14.46 12.58
N ILE A 26 -2.74 -14.36 13.75
CA ILE A 26 -2.15 -13.09 14.25
C ILE A 26 -0.63 -13.03 14.00
N LEU A 27 0.01 -14.12 13.59
CA LEU A 27 1.45 -14.17 13.34
C LEU A 27 1.74 -14.56 11.90
N LYS A 28 2.35 -13.63 11.15
CA LYS A 28 2.94 -13.74 9.79
C LYS A 28 2.14 -13.14 8.63
N VAL A 29 1.99 -11.82 8.65
CA VAL A 29 2.36 -11.04 7.46
C VAL A 29 3.88 -10.95 7.47
N GLU A 30 4.55 -11.84 6.74
CA GLU A 30 6.01 -11.92 6.65
C GLU A 30 6.57 -10.74 5.83
N CYS A 31 6.84 -9.61 6.48
CA CYS A 31 7.81 -8.64 5.97
C CYS A 31 9.27 -9.09 6.22
N ASP A 32 9.46 -10.12 7.05
CA ASP A 32 10.75 -10.50 7.64
C ASP A 32 11.49 -11.66 6.93
N LYS A 33 10.97 -12.19 5.82
CA LYS A 33 11.65 -13.26 5.05
C LYS A 33 12.70 -12.79 4.05
N VAL A 34 12.98 -11.49 3.97
CA VAL A 34 14.22 -10.99 3.37
C VAL A 34 15.27 -10.85 4.49
N SER A 35 15.87 -11.98 4.85
CA SER A 35 17.05 -12.13 5.74
C SER A 35 16.96 -11.55 7.16
N LEU A 36 16.45 -12.32 8.14
CA LEU A 36 16.87 -12.18 9.54
C LEU A 36 16.90 -13.53 10.29
N HIS A 37 17.85 -14.40 9.93
CA HIS A 37 18.40 -15.36 10.89
C HIS A 37 19.75 -14.83 11.40
N LYS A 38 19.74 -14.39 12.68
CA LYS A 38 20.86 -14.03 13.57
C LYS A 38 21.44 -12.58 13.47
N LYS A 39 21.37 -11.91 14.64
CA LYS A 39 22.09 -10.71 15.12
C LYS A 39 21.58 -9.33 14.67
N GLY A 40 20.96 -8.61 15.62
CA GLY A 40 20.85 -7.15 15.67
C GLY A 40 20.00 -6.52 14.58
N VAL A 41 18.74 -6.20 14.88
CA VAL A 41 17.93 -5.32 14.04
C VAL A 41 18.66 -3.97 13.97
N LYS A 42 19.30 -3.67 12.83
CA LYS A 42 19.90 -2.36 12.59
C LYS A 42 18.75 -1.37 12.50
N MET A 43 18.64 -0.49 13.51
CA MET A 43 17.79 0.68 13.41
C MET A 43 18.19 1.47 12.16
N ILE A 44 17.20 1.84 11.35
CA ILE A 44 17.41 2.65 10.16
C ILE A 44 17.26 4.10 10.60
N GLU A 45 18.21 4.95 10.23
CA GLU A 45 18.12 6.39 10.47
C GLU A 45 17.94 7.13 9.15
N PHE A 46 16.90 7.96 9.06
CA PHE A 46 16.62 8.77 7.88
C PHE A 46 16.11 10.15 8.31
N LYS A 47 16.72 11.21 7.76
CA LYS A 47 16.41 12.60 8.11
C LYS A 47 16.40 12.89 9.63
N GLY A 48 17.27 12.23 10.39
CA GLY A 48 17.36 12.38 11.86
C GLY A 48 16.26 11.64 12.65
N VAL A 49 15.42 10.86 11.99
CA VAL A 49 14.40 10.01 12.60
C VAL A 49 14.88 8.56 12.58
N LYS A 50 14.67 7.84 13.68
CA LYS A 50 15.00 6.40 13.82
C LYS A 50 13.77 5.56 13.55
N TYR A 51 13.92 4.53 12.73
CA TYR A 51 12.88 3.60 12.32
C TYR A 51 13.25 2.18 12.77
N ASN A 52 12.27 1.43 13.26
CA ASN A 52 12.45 0.07 13.76
C ASN A 52 12.62 -0.94 12.62
N CYS A 53 12.03 -0.66 11.45
CA CYS A 53 12.17 -1.50 10.26
C CYS A 53 12.02 -0.69 8.96
N SER A 54 12.40 -1.31 7.84
CA SER A 54 12.29 -0.73 6.49
C SER A 54 10.86 -0.44 6.07
N MET A 55 9.89 -1.21 6.56
CA MET A 55 8.47 -0.97 6.31
C MET A 55 7.99 0.34 6.94
N GLU A 56 8.43 0.64 8.16
CA GLU A 56 8.09 1.89 8.86
C GLU A 56 8.61 3.11 8.07
N LEU A 57 9.87 3.06 7.63
CA LEU A 57 10.43 4.09 6.77
C LEU A 57 9.67 4.22 5.44
N THR A 58 9.30 3.10 4.83
CA THR A 58 8.54 3.10 3.57
C THR A 58 7.19 3.80 3.74
N LEU A 59 6.48 3.49 4.82
CA LEU A 59 5.19 4.12 5.14
C LEU A 59 5.33 5.61 5.46
N ASP A 60 6.44 6.04 6.05
CA ASP A 60 6.70 7.47 6.25
C ASP A 60 6.93 8.22 4.92
N VAL A 61 7.72 7.61 4.03
CA VAL A 61 8.07 8.21 2.74
C VAL A 61 6.87 8.27 1.79
N ILE A 62 6.23 7.12 1.52
CA ILE A 62 5.16 6.98 0.51
C ILE A 62 3.77 6.71 1.07
N GLY A 63 3.62 6.57 2.38
CA GLY A 63 2.33 6.26 2.98
C GLY A 63 1.29 7.38 2.84
N GLY A 64 0.07 7.04 3.24
CA GLY A 64 -1.11 7.88 3.05
C GLY A 64 -1.77 7.67 1.69
N LYS A 65 -2.98 8.22 1.55
CA LYS A 65 -3.84 7.98 0.38
C LYS A 65 -3.27 8.56 -0.91
N TRP A 66 -2.67 9.75 -0.85
CA TRP A 66 -2.45 10.57 -2.03
C TRP A 66 -1.06 10.43 -2.67
N LYS A 67 0.00 10.21 -1.88
CA LYS A 67 1.38 10.11 -2.39
C LYS A 67 1.52 8.99 -3.44
N PRO A 68 1.06 7.74 -3.19
CA PRO A 68 1.18 6.67 -4.19
C PRO A 68 0.42 6.99 -5.48
N ILE A 69 -0.77 7.58 -5.36
CA ILE A 69 -1.62 7.91 -6.51
C ILE A 69 -0.97 9.03 -7.35
N ILE A 70 -0.41 10.07 -6.71
CA ILE A 70 0.32 11.14 -7.40
C ILE A 70 1.53 10.55 -8.16
N ILE A 71 2.32 9.70 -7.51
CA ILE A 71 3.48 9.05 -8.12
C ILE A 71 3.06 8.23 -9.34
N TRP A 72 1.98 7.44 -9.20
CA TRP A 72 1.44 6.63 -10.30
C TRP A 72 1.09 7.46 -11.54
N HIS A 73 0.44 8.62 -11.36
CA HIS A 73 0.08 9.49 -12.49
C HIS A 73 1.30 10.19 -13.10
N LEU A 74 2.23 10.69 -12.27
CA LEU A 74 3.47 11.31 -12.74
C LEU A 74 4.42 10.31 -13.41
N GLY A 75 4.28 9.00 -13.12
CA GLY A 75 5.00 7.94 -13.82
C GLY A 75 4.61 7.81 -15.29
N LYS A 76 3.39 8.21 -15.65
CA LYS A 76 2.89 8.15 -17.03
C LYS A 76 3.37 9.32 -17.88
N LYS A 77 3.40 10.52 -17.30
CA LYS A 77 3.86 11.75 -17.96
C LYS A 77 4.14 12.86 -16.97
N THR A 78 4.94 13.84 -17.38
CA THR A 78 5.04 15.13 -16.71
C THR A 78 3.68 15.84 -16.75
N MET A 79 3.27 16.46 -15.64
CA MET A 79 1.95 17.10 -15.51
C MET A 79 2.04 18.46 -14.79
N ARG A 80 1.13 19.38 -15.15
CA ARG A 80 0.91 20.63 -14.41
C ARG A 80 -0.01 20.40 -13.21
N PHE A 81 -0.01 21.35 -12.26
CA PHE A 81 -0.85 21.29 -11.06
C PHE A 81 -2.34 21.08 -11.39
N ASN A 82 -2.88 21.85 -12.33
CA ASN A 82 -4.29 21.77 -12.70
C ASN A 82 -4.64 20.44 -13.39
N GLU A 83 -3.71 19.85 -14.14
CA GLU A 83 -3.91 18.52 -14.73
C GLU A 83 -3.98 17.46 -13.63
N LEU A 84 -3.04 17.47 -12.68
CA LEU A 84 -3.08 16.57 -11.51
C LEU A 84 -4.37 16.75 -10.71
N LYS A 85 -4.78 18.00 -10.46
CA LYS A 85 -6.00 18.31 -9.71
C LYS A 85 -7.28 17.83 -10.40
N ARG A 86 -7.31 17.85 -11.74
CA ARG A 86 -8.42 17.32 -12.55
C ARG A 86 -8.43 15.80 -12.55
N THR A 87 -7.27 15.16 -12.70
CA THR A 87 -7.13 13.70 -12.62
C THR A 87 -7.49 13.15 -11.24
N LEU A 88 -7.12 13.87 -10.18
CA LEU A 88 -7.43 13.54 -8.79
C LEU A 88 -8.64 14.35 -8.32
N SER A 89 -9.82 14.11 -8.88
CA SER A 89 -11.00 14.95 -8.62
C SER A 89 -11.33 15.12 -7.13
N SER A 90 -11.14 14.06 -6.33
CA SER A 90 -11.46 14.03 -4.89
C SER A 90 -10.41 14.66 -3.95
N ILE A 91 -9.19 14.99 -4.41
CA ILE A 91 -8.21 15.68 -3.56
C ILE A 91 -8.54 17.17 -3.46
N THR A 92 -8.35 17.84 -2.32
CA THR A 92 -8.47 19.31 -2.28
C THR A 92 -7.22 19.98 -2.85
N GLN A 93 -7.31 21.23 -3.28
CA GLN A 93 -6.13 21.97 -3.76
C GLN A 93 -5.06 22.09 -2.67
N LYS A 94 -5.47 22.45 -1.44
CA LYS A 94 -4.58 22.54 -0.28
C LYS A 94 -3.85 21.21 -0.03
N MET A 95 -4.58 20.10 -0.05
CA MET A 95 -4.00 18.78 0.14
C MET A 95 -3.02 18.43 -0.99
N LEU A 96 -3.40 18.64 -2.26
CA LEU A 96 -2.49 18.38 -3.39
C LEU A 96 -1.17 19.15 -3.27
N THR A 97 -1.24 20.44 -2.90
CA THR A 97 -0.04 21.26 -2.66
C THR A 97 0.81 20.70 -1.53
N GLN A 98 0.21 20.28 -0.41
CA GLN A 98 0.94 19.67 0.71
C GLN A 98 1.63 18.37 0.30
N GLN A 99 0.94 17.50 -0.45
CA GLN A 99 1.49 16.22 -0.89
C GLN A 99 2.62 16.41 -1.91
N LEU A 100 2.47 17.33 -2.87
CA LEU A 100 3.53 17.63 -3.85
C LEU A 100 4.78 18.20 -3.18
N ARG A 101 4.63 19.11 -2.21
CA ARG A 101 5.77 19.64 -1.43
C ARG A 101 6.47 18.53 -0.65
N SER A 102 5.71 17.66 0.03
CA SER A 102 6.28 16.52 0.77
C SER A 102 7.02 15.56 -0.16
N LEU A 103 6.50 15.30 -1.37
CA LEU A 103 7.17 14.46 -2.37
C LEU A 103 8.43 15.11 -2.97
N GLU A 104 8.42 16.43 -3.12
CA GLU A 104 9.58 17.22 -3.56
C GLU A 104 10.69 17.22 -2.48
N GLU A 105 10.34 17.48 -1.22
CA GLU A 105 11.24 17.38 -0.06
C GLU A 105 11.76 15.95 0.16
N GLY A 106 10.96 14.94 -0.21
CA GLY A 106 11.36 13.53 -0.24
C GLY A 106 12.27 13.18 -1.42
N GLY A 107 12.43 14.09 -2.39
CA GLY A 107 13.25 13.87 -3.58
C GLY A 107 12.68 12.84 -4.55
N LEU A 108 11.37 12.60 -4.50
CA LEU A 108 10.62 11.69 -5.38
C LEU A 108 10.01 12.42 -6.59
N VAL A 109 9.69 13.70 -6.42
CA VAL A 109 9.12 14.56 -7.46
C VAL A 109 10.04 15.75 -7.70
N ASN A 110 10.25 16.08 -8.97
CA ASN A 110 10.93 17.28 -9.42
C ASN A 110 9.91 18.32 -9.88
N ARG A 111 10.03 19.55 -9.36
CA ARG A 111 9.22 20.70 -9.73
C ARG A 111 10.04 21.64 -10.61
N LYS A 112 9.61 21.84 -11.86
CA LYS A 112 10.27 22.74 -12.81
C LYS A 112 9.39 23.95 -13.10
N VAL A 113 9.95 25.14 -12.90
CA VAL A 113 9.31 26.42 -13.26
C VAL A 113 9.88 26.87 -14.60
N TYR A 114 9.02 27.13 -15.57
CA TYR A 114 9.39 27.71 -16.84
C TYR A 114 9.00 29.17 -16.82
N THR A 115 9.99 30.05 -17.04
CA THR A 115 9.84 31.51 -17.03
C THR A 115 9.42 32.09 -18.38
N GLU A 116 9.17 31.25 -19.38
CA GLU A 116 8.58 31.65 -20.66
C GLU A 116 7.12 32.08 -20.49
N ILE A 117 6.62 32.95 -21.37
CA ILE A 117 5.19 33.29 -21.41
C ILE A 117 4.46 32.20 -22.20
N PRO A 118 3.42 31.55 -21.64
CA PRO A 118 2.86 31.73 -20.31
C PRO A 118 3.64 30.98 -19.23
N LEU A 119 3.83 31.63 -18.06
CA LEU A 119 4.50 31.03 -16.91
C LEU A 119 3.83 29.71 -16.53
N LYS A 120 4.59 28.62 -16.54
CA LYS A 120 4.06 27.29 -16.19
C LYS A 120 4.96 26.57 -15.19
N VAL A 121 4.31 25.73 -14.37
CA VAL A 121 4.97 24.85 -13.41
C VAL A 121 4.60 23.41 -13.74
N GLU A 122 5.62 22.58 -13.89
CA GLU A 122 5.48 21.17 -14.21
C GLU A 122 6.08 20.31 -13.10
N TYR A 123 5.46 19.15 -12.88
CA TYR A 123 5.89 18.13 -11.94
C TYR A 123 6.23 16.87 -12.71
N SER A 124 7.35 16.24 -12.36
CA SER A 124 7.85 15.00 -12.96
C SER A 124 8.45 14.10 -11.88
N LEU A 125 8.51 12.79 -12.09
CA LEU A 125 9.23 11.91 -11.16
C LEU A 125 10.75 12.06 -11.32
N THR A 126 11.45 12.01 -10.19
CA THR A 126 12.90 11.76 -10.16
C THR A 126 13.18 10.28 -10.42
N ASP A 127 14.44 9.89 -10.60
CA ASP A 127 14.81 8.47 -10.74
C ASP A 127 14.42 7.63 -9.51
N ARG A 128 14.54 8.21 -8.31
CA ARG A 128 14.06 7.61 -7.05
C ARG A 128 12.53 7.50 -7.01
N GLY A 129 11.82 8.48 -7.56
CA GLY A 129 10.36 8.39 -7.73
C GLY A 129 9.96 7.28 -8.69
N ARG A 130 10.70 7.11 -9.78
CA ARG A 130 10.45 6.07 -10.80
C ARG A 130 10.73 4.66 -10.28
N SER A 131 11.72 4.48 -9.42
CA SER A 131 12.01 3.16 -8.81
C SER A 131 10.87 2.63 -7.95
N LEU A 132 9.90 3.47 -7.56
CA LEU A 132 8.70 3.03 -6.83
C LEU A 132 7.60 2.47 -7.74
N LEU A 133 7.61 2.76 -9.05
CA LEU A 133 6.53 2.35 -9.95
C LEU A 133 6.32 0.82 -9.99
N PRO A 134 7.36 -0.02 -10.05
CA PRO A 134 7.18 -1.48 -9.99
C PRO A 134 6.53 -1.93 -8.69
N ILE A 135 6.92 -1.33 -7.56
CA ILE A 135 6.37 -1.65 -6.23
C ILE A 135 4.87 -1.29 -6.18
N LEU A 136 4.51 -0.11 -6.67
CA LEU A 136 3.10 0.31 -6.77
C LEU A 136 2.29 -0.62 -7.67
N SER A 137 2.87 -1.11 -8.77
CA SER A 137 2.22 -2.11 -9.63
C SER A 137 1.91 -3.39 -8.86
N THR A 138 2.89 -3.93 -8.13
CA THR A 138 2.69 -5.14 -7.31
C THR A 138 1.61 -4.93 -6.24
N LEU A 139 1.53 -3.75 -5.64
CA LEU A 139 0.46 -3.41 -4.70
C LEU A 139 -0.93 -3.38 -5.37
N CYS A 140 -1.00 -2.89 -6.61
CA CYS A 140 -2.24 -2.91 -7.39
C CYS A 140 -2.68 -4.35 -7.71
N ASP A 141 -1.75 -5.20 -8.15
CA ASP A 141 -2.04 -6.60 -8.47
C ASP A 141 -2.56 -7.34 -7.23
N TRP A 142 -1.86 -7.19 -6.10
CA TRP A 142 -2.30 -7.73 -4.82
C TRP A 142 -3.69 -7.23 -4.41
N ALA A 143 -3.98 -5.93 -4.58
CA ALA A 143 -5.27 -5.36 -4.19
C ALA A 143 -6.43 -5.94 -5.01
N ILE A 144 -6.21 -6.21 -6.30
CA ILE A 144 -7.20 -6.86 -7.17
C ILE A 144 -7.51 -8.27 -6.67
N ASP A 145 -6.48 -9.05 -6.32
CA ASP A 145 -6.67 -10.41 -5.85
C ASP A 145 -7.29 -10.46 -4.45
N TYR A 146 -6.90 -9.54 -3.57
CA TYR A 146 -7.52 -9.36 -2.26
C TYR A 146 -9.03 -9.10 -2.36
N ALA A 147 -9.45 -8.21 -3.26
CA ALA A 147 -10.87 -7.90 -3.46
C ALA A 147 -11.68 -9.14 -3.88
N LYS A 148 -11.15 -9.94 -4.82
CA LYS A 148 -11.80 -11.20 -5.25
C LYS A 148 -11.94 -12.20 -4.10
N LEU A 149 -10.88 -12.38 -3.30
CA LEU A 149 -10.90 -13.29 -2.16
C LEU A 149 -11.96 -12.86 -1.14
N TYR A 150 -12.00 -11.58 -0.82
CA TYR A 150 -12.97 -11.00 0.12
C TYR A 150 -14.43 -11.19 -0.34
N GLU A 151 -14.72 -10.97 -1.63
CA GLU A 151 -16.05 -11.20 -2.20
C GLU A 151 -16.45 -12.69 -2.14
N ASN A 152 -15.50 -13.59 -2.42
CA ASN A 152 -15.73 -15.04 -2.37
C ASN A 152 -15.93 -15.56 -0.94
N ASP A 153 -15.25 -14.99 0.05
CA ASP A 153 -15.48 -15.28 1.47
C ASP A 153 -16.91 -14.85 1.88
N LYS A 154 -17.30 -13.62 1.53
CA LYS A 154 -18.64 -13.09 1.81
C LYS A 154 -19.77 -13.89 1.15
N ALA A 155 -19.56 -14.39 -0.08
CA ALA A 155 -20.53 -15.24 -0.77
C ALA A 155 -20.72 -16.60 -0.09
N ARG A 156 -19.69 -17.13 0.59
CA ARG A 156 -19.76 -18.39 1.33
C ARG A 156 -20.47 -18.27 2.66
N GLU A 157 -20.40 -17.11 3.32
CA GLU A 157 -21.07 -16.85 4.61
C GLU A 157 -22.58 -16.60 4.45
N ASN A 158 -23.01 -16.10 3.29
CA ASN A 158 -24.43 -15.82 3.00
C ASN A 158 -25.20 -17.03 2.46
N LYS A 159 -24.60 -18.22 2.44
CA LYS A 159 -25.18 -19.47 1.93
C LYS A 159 -25.30 -20.50 3.05
#